data_AF-A0A5Z0FHH4-F1
#
_entry.id   AF-A0A5Z0FHH4-F1
#
_cell.length_a   1.000
_cell.length_b   1.000
_cell.length_c   1.000
_cell.angle_alpha   90.00
_cell.angle_beta   90.00
_cell.angle_gamma   90.00
#
_symmetry.space_group_name_H-M   'P 1'
#
loop_
_entity.id
_entity.type
_entity.pdbx_description
1 polymer ?
#
loop_
_entity_poly.entity_id
_entity_poly.type
_entity_poly.pdbx_seq_one_letter_code
_entity_poly.pdbx_strand_id
1 'polypeptide(L)'
;ALMCKDLQSAKELAFIDEKEEALLGGVLAPIVILKAKKAFSLIAPDVDKIGIMLAYTPLHLLLFEYFKGSLVATSANLSGESIIKDEFNLC
;
A
#
# COMPACT_ATOMS: atom_id res chain seq x y z
N ALA A 1 0.94 2.31 4.73
CA ALA A 1 0.74 1.04 4.00
C ALA A 1 1.77 0.91 2.89
N LEU A 2 1.97 -0.29 2.35
CA LEU A 2 2.72 -0.48 1.11
C LEU A 2 1.76 -0.53 -0.09
N MET A 3 2.06 0.25 -1.12
CA MET A 3 1.42 0.16 -2.42
C MET A 3 2.28 -0.70 -3.33
N CYS A 4 1.66 -1.70 -3.97
CA CYS A 4 2.29 -2.58 -4.95
C CYS A 4 1.71 -2.32 -6.35
N LYS A 5 2.50 -2.57 -7.39
CA LYS A 5 2.05 -2.44 -8.79
C LYS A 5 0.84 -3.34 -9.05
N ASP A 6 0.97 -4.60 -8.68
CA ASP A 6 0.01 -5.66 -8.98
C ASP A 6 0.02 -6.73 -7.88
N LEU A 7 -0.89 -7.69 -8.03
CA LEU A 7 -1.05 -8.81 -7.11
C LEU A 7 0.21 -9.68 -7.04
N GLN A 8 0.94 -9.85 -8.14
CA GLN A 8 2.17 -10.63 -8.17
C GLN A 8 3.20 -10.02 -7.22
N SER A 9 3.41 -8.71 -7.33
CA SER A 9 4.29 -7.95 -6.43
C SER A 9 3.84 -8.04 -4.96
N ALA A 10 2.54 -8.00 -4.70
CA ALA A 10 2.01 -8.15 -3.34
C ALA A 10 2.28 -9.55 -2.76
N LYS A 11 2.11 -10.60 -3.58
CA LYS A 11 2.39 -12.00 -3.21
C LYS A 11 3.85 -12.26 -2.90
N GLU A 12 4.79 -11.42 -3.35
CA GLU A 12 6.20 -11.52 -2.94
C GLU A 12 6.43 -11.09 -1.49
N LEU A 13 5.58 -10.19 -0.96
CA LEU A 13 5.73 -9.59 0.37
C LEU A 13 4.88 -10.26 1.46
N ALA A 14 3.73 -10.81 1.08
CA ALA A 14 2.74 -11.37 2.01
C ALA A 14 2.16 -12.70 1.53
N PHE A 15 1.63 -13.48 2.47
CA PHE A 15 0.72 -14.58 2.16
C PHE A 15 -0.65 -13.98 1.86
N ILE A 16 -1.26 -14.39 0.75
CA ILE A 16 -2.52 -13.83 0.24
C ILE A 16 -3.42 -15.00 -0.15
N ASP A 17 -4.57 -15.12 0.50
CA ASP A 17 -5.60 -16.09 0.16
C ASP A 17 -6.57 -15.55 -0.92
N GLU A 18 -7.53 -16.37 -1.35
CA GLU A 18 -8.49 -16.00 -2.40
C GLU A 18 -9.40 -14.83 -2.01
N LYS A 19 -9.77 -14.70 -0.73
CA LYS A 19 -10.64 -13.61 -0.26
C LYS A 19 -9.86 -12.30 -0.18
N GLU A 20 -8.63 -12.37 0.31
CA GLU A 20 -7.69 -11.24 0.36
C GLU A 20 -7.33 -10.75 -1.05
N GLU A 21 -7.11 -11.67 -1.99
CA GLU A 21 -6.90 -11.37 -3.41
C GLU A 21 -8.12 -10.66 -4.02
N ALA A 22 -9.32 -11.17 -3.76
CA ALA A 22 -10.55 -10.55 -4.25
C ALA A 22 -10.76 -9.13 -3.69
N LEU A 23 -10.39 -8.90 -2.43
CA LEU A 23 -10.43 -7.56 -1.83
C LEU A 23 -9.41 -6.63 -2.49
N LEU A 24 -8.15 -7.05 -2.63
CA LEU A 24 -7.07 -6.26 -3.23
C LEU A 24 -7.37 -5.89 -4.69
N GLY A 25 -7.88 -6.85 -5.47
CA GLY A 25 -8.23 -6.66 -6.88
C GLY A 25 -9.61 -6.05 -7.11
N GLY A 26 -10.38 -5.78 -6.05
CA GLY A 26 -11.70 -5.19 -6.12
C GLY A 26 -11.68 -3.73 -6.57
N VAL A 27 -12.82 -3.24 -7.07
CA VAL A 27 -12.98 -1.84 -7.55
C VAL A 27 -12.64 -0.80 -6.47
N LEU A 28 -12.86 -1.14 -5.19
CA LEU A 28 -12.54 -0.26 -4.07
C LEU A 28 -11.04 -0.19 -3.76
N ALA A 29 -10.25 -1.17 -4.23
CA ALA A 29 -8.80 -1.31 -3.99
C ALA A 29 -8.34 -0.86 -2.58
N PRO A 30 -8.92 -1.44 -1.50
CA PRO A 30 -8.61 -1.02 -0.14
C PRO A 30 -7.20 -1.41 0.28
N ILE A 31 -6.74 -0.84 1.40
CA ILE A 31 -5.60 -1.38 2.15
C ILE A 31 -6.08 -2.65 2.87
N VAL A 32 -5.50 -3.80 2.53
CA VAL A 32 -5.77 -5.08 3.18
C VAL A 32 -4.62 -5.42 4.13
N ILE A 33 -4.95 -5.85 5.35
CA ILE A 33 -3.96 -6.26 6.36
C ILE A 33 -3.65 -7.75 6.17
N LEU A 34 -2.44 -8.05 5.72
CA LEU A 34 -2.03 -9.38 5.27
C LEU A 34 -0.90 -9.94 6.15
N LYS A 35 -0.80 -11.26 6.25
CA LYS A 35 0.31 -11.91 6.94
C LYS A 35 1.60 -11.75 6.13
N ALA A 36 2.62 -11.12 6.71
CA ALA A 36 3.88 -10.85 6.04
C ALA A 36 4.72 -12.13 5.86
N LYS A 37 5.45 -12.24 4.74
CA LYS A 37 6.41 -13.34 4.50
C LYS A 37 7.75 -13.14 5.21
N LYS A 38 8.04 -11.91 5.63
CA LYS A 38 9.24 -11.52 6.38
C LYS A 38 8.91 -10.40 7.35
N ALA A 39 9.79 -10.16 8.32
CA ALA A 39 9.66 -9.01 9.21
C ALA A 39 9.95 -7.70 8.44
N PHE A 40 9.10 -6.70 8.65
CA PHE A 40 9.26 -5.35 8.11
C PHE A 40 9.47 -4.35 9.24
N SER A 41 10.59 -4.47 9.97
CA SER A 41 10.86 -3.71 11.20
C SER A 41 10.78 -2.18 11.07
N LEU A 42 11.08 -1.63 9.89
CA LEU A 42 10.99 -0.18 9.64
C LEU A 42 9.59 0.30 9.24
N ILE A 43 8.69 -0.61 8.86
CA ILE A 43 7.35 -0.27 8.34
C ILE A 43 6.26 -0.69 9.32
N ALA A 44 6.41 -1.87 9.91
CA ALA A 44 5.48 -2.49 10.84
C ALA A 44 6.30 -3.22 11.91
N PRO A 45 6.90 -2.48 12.87
CA PRO A 45 7.69 -3.07 13.95
C PRO A 45 6.81 -3.95 14.85
N ASP A 46 7.40 -5.04 15.34
CA ASP A 46 6.81 -5.95 16.33
C ASP A 46 5.46 -6.59 15.94
N VAL A 47 5.11 -6.58 14.65
CA VAL A 47 3.92 -7.24 14.10
C VAL A 47 4.27 -8.11 12.90
N ASP A 48 3.56 -9.23 12.75
CA ASP A 48 3.74 -10.19 11.65
C ASP A 48 2.82 -9.90 10.44
N LYS A 49 2.21 -8.71 10.43
CA LYS A 49 1.26 -8.27 9.40
C LYS A 49 1.73 -6.99 8.73
N ILE A 50 1.32 -6.81 7.48
CA ILE A 50 1.57 -5.61 6.70
C ILE A 50 0.31 -5.17 5.96
N GLY A 51 0.06 -3.87 5.92
CA GLY A 51 -1.03 -3.31 5.11
C GLY A 51 -0.56 -3.11 3.67
N ILE A 52 -1.21 -3.77 2.72
CA ILE A 52 -0.93 -3.65 1.28
C ILE A 52 -2.16 -3.13 0.54
N MET A 53 -1.94 -2.26 -0.43
CA MET A 53 -2.93 -1.88 -1.45
C MET A 53 -2.31 -2.01 -2.84
N LEU A 54 -3.13 -2.16 -3.88
CA LEU A 54 -2.67 -2.19 -5.27
C LEU A 54 -2.78 -0.80 -5.92
N ALA A 55 -1.98 -0.57 -6.96
CA ALA A 55 -2.09 0.60 -7.80
C ALA A 55 -3.47 0.66 -8.46
N TYR A 56 -4.26 1.68 -8.12
CA TYR A 56 -5.68 1.76 -8.50
C TYR A 56 -6.07 3.03 -9.28
N THR A 57 -5.13 3.93 -9.54
CA THR A 57 -5.35 5.13 -10.36
C THR A 57 -4.39 5.14 -11.55
N PRO A 58 -4.72 5.82 -12.67
CA PRO A 58 -3.79 5.95 -13.79
C PRO A 58 -2.43 6.53 -13.40
N LEU A 59 -2.39 7.46 -12.44
CA LEU A 59 -1.15 8.03 -11.93
C LEU A 59 -0.31 7.00 -11.17
N HIS A 60 -0.93 6.17 -10.32
CA HIS A 60 -0.21 5.10 -9.63
C HIS A 60 0.41 4.12 -10.62
N LEU A 61 -0.35 3.72 -11.64
CA LEU A 61 0.14 2.82 -12.70
C LEU A 61 1.33 3.44 -13.45
N LEU A 62 1.25 4.72 -13.81
CA LEU A 62 2.33 5.44 -14.47
C LEU A 62 3.59 5.51 -13.59
N LEU A 63 3.45 5.74 -12.27
CA LEU A 63 4.59 5.73 -11.35
C LEU A 63 5.33 4.39 -11.38
N PHE A 64 4.61 3.26 -11.43
CA PHE A 64 5.22 1.93 -11.50
C PHE A 64 5.84 1.57 -12.87
N GLU A 65 5.61 2.39 -13.91
CA GLU A 65 6.38 2.29 -15.15
C GLU A 65 7.82 2.76 -14.96
N TYR A 66 8.06 3.73 -14.07
CA TYR A 66 9.38 4.27 -13.76
C TYR A 66 10.02 3.69 -12.49
N PHE A 67 9.21 3.25 -11.52
CA PHE A 67 9.66 2.69 -10.25
C PHE A 67 9.24 1.22 -10.11
N LYS A 68 10.20 0.33 -9.85
CA LYS A 68 9.95 -1.13 -9.81
C LYS A 68 9.81 -1.74 -8.41
N GLY A 69 10.02 -0.94 -7.36
CA GLY A 69 9.82 -1.37 -5.98
C GLY A 69 8.41 -1.08 -5.47
N SER A 70 8.11 -1.43 -4.22
CA SER A 70 6.89 -1.01 -3.52
C SER A 70 7.01 0.39 -2.94
N LEU A 71 5.92 1.13 -2.90
CA LEU A 71 5.88 2.51 -2.37
C LEU A 71 5.25 2.54 -0.98
N VAL A 72 5.75 3.39 -0.09
CA VAL A 72 5.03 3.70 1.16
C VAL A 72 3.95 4.74 0.84
N ALA A 73 2.69 4.38 1.07
CA ALA A 73 1.54 5.27 0.95
C ALA A 73 0.92 5.52 2.34
N THR A 74 0.86 6.79 2.73
CA THR A 74 0.29 7.26 4.01
C THR A 74 -0.49 8.56 3.79
N SER A 75 -1.18 9.03 4.83
CA SER A 75 -2.21 10.07 4.80
C SER A 75 -1.72 11.52 4.58
N ALA A 76 -0.43 11.72 4.28
CA ALA A 76 0.17 13.01 3.92
C ALA A 76 -0.23 14.16 4.86
N ASN A 77 0.01 13.98 6.17
CA ASN A 77 -0.32 14.94 7.22
C ASN A 77 0.66 14.84 8.39
N LEU A 78 0.75 15.91 9.20
CA LEU A 78 1.38 15.82 10.52
C LEU A 78 0.52 14.97 11.45
N SER A 79 1.19 14.35 12.43
CA SER A 79 0.51 13.47 13.39
C SER A 79 -0.62 14.20 14.11
N GLY A 80 -1.83 13.63 14.06
CA GLY A 80 -3.04 14.20 14.67
C GLY A 80 -3.86 15.12 13.76
N GLU A 81 -3.36 15.46 12.57
CA GLU A 81 -4.07 16.33 11.62
C GLU A 81 -4.88 15.57 10.57
N SER A 82 -5.73 16.30 9.84
CA SER A 82 -6.46 15.76 8.69
C SER A 82 -5.57 15.69 7.45
N ILE A 83 -5.96 14.83 6.49
CA ILE A 83 -5.28 14.70 5.20
C ILE A 83 -5.25 16.04 4.46
N ILE A 84 -4.07 16.42 3.96
CA ILE A 84 -3.91 17.58 3.09
C ILE A 84 -4.60 17.32 1.75
N LYS A 85 -5.47 18.24 1.33
CA LYS A 85 -6.26 18.12 0.09
C LYS A 85 -6.02 19.26 -0.91
N ASP A 86 -5.53 20.40 -0.45
CA ASP A 86 -5.27 21.58 -1.28
C ASP A 86 -3.78 21.89 -1.27
N GLU A 87 -3.23 22.27 -2.42
CA GLU A 87 -1.81 22.56 -2.60
C GLU A 87 -1.28 23.68 -1.71
N PHE A 88 -2.10 24.68 -1.40
CA PHE A 88 -1.73 25.80 -0.52
C PHE A 88 -1.47 25.38 0.93
N ASN A 89 -1.89 24.17 1.30
CA ASN A 89 -1.65 23.58 2.62
C ASN A 89 -0.41 22.67 2.64
N LEU A 90 0.30 22.55 1.51
CA LEU A 90 1.62 21.92 1.48
C LEU A 90 2.62 22.85 2.18
N CYS A 91 3.29 22.33 3.21
CA CYS A 91 4.32 23.06 3.97
C CYS A 91 5.50 23.49 3.09
#